data_AF-A0A3A3HN71-F1
#
_entry.id   AF-A0A3A3HN71-F1
#
_cell.length_a   1.000
_cell.length_b   1.000
_cell.length_c   1.000
_cell.angle_alpha   90.00
_cell.angle_beta   90.00
_cell.angle_gamma   90.00
#
_symmetry.space_group_name_H-M   'P 1'
#
loop_
_entity.id
_entity.type
_entity.pdbx_description
1 polymer ?
#
loop_
_entity_poly.entity_id
_entity_poly.type
_entity_poly.pdbx_seq_one_letter_code
_entity_poly.pdbx_strand_id
1 'polypeptide(L)'
;MAFIERALTLDTDDCVLFPYGRNASGYARLRVGEKHAYGHVIVCQRAHGTRPTPEHQAAHSCGNGHLGCINPKHLSWKTPEGNASDAVAHGTVARGPKLTLEGIKSIRAIAEVMRYRDIARMFSVGGDAISNAVRGKTWKHAPDHRTGAKRLTRCRQRRNGSPSASQRRGGIVKSQSQAVTPRHDHDFKAGDLIAWRNSLDLSQNRAAKALGVARQSLIEYEAGRRPIPKYIWLACQLLAHRAGIALRSI
;
A
#
# COMPACT_ATOMS: atom_id res chain seq x y z
N MET A 1 -33.00 -25.28 11.98
CA MET A 1 -32.22 -26.54 11.96
C MET A 1 -32.43 -27.36 10.68
N ALA A 2 -33.58 -27.30 10.00
CA ALA A 2 -33.87 -28.09 8.79
C ALA A 2 -32.78 -28.09 7.70
N PHE A 3 -32.15 -26.94 7.42
CA PHE A 3 -31.08 -26.87 6.42
C PHE A 3 -29.82 -27.67 6.81
N ILE A 4 -29.48 -27.74 8.11
CA ILE A 4 -28.34 -28.53 8.58
C ILE A 4 -28.62 -30.02 8.43
N GLU A 5 -29.83 -30.47 8.75
CA GLU A 5 -30.23 -31.86 8.54
C GLU A 5 -30.11 -32.23 7.06
N ARG A 6 -30.58 -31.34 6.17
CA ARG A 6 -30.41 -31.54 4.73
C ARG A 6 -28.94 -31.63 4.35
N ALA A 7 -28.09 -30.72 4.84
CA ALA A 7 -26.66 -30.72 4.56
C ALA A 7 -25.94 -31.99 5.02
N LEU A 8 -26.39 -32.62 6.12
CA LEU A 8 -25.84 -33.90 6.60
C LEU A 8 -26.18 -35.08 5.67
N THR A 9 -27.32 -35.01 4.98
CA THR A 9 -27.75 -36.06 4.03
C THR A 9 -27.23 -35.85 2.60
N LEU A 10 -26.63 -34.69 2.31
CA LEU A 10 -26.12 -34.39 0.97
C LEU A 10 -24.77 -35.07 0.77
N ASP A 11 -24.72 -36.02 -0.16
CA ASP A 11 -23.49 -36.65 -0.63
C ASP A 11 -22.92 -35.86 -1.81
N THR A 12 -22.19 -34.79 -1.50
CA THR A 12 -21.53 -33.94 -2.50
C THR A 12 -20.14 -33.57 -2.01
N ASP A 13 -19.21 -33.43 -2.95
CA ASP A 13 -17.87 -32.90 -2.68
C ASP A 13 -17.81 -31.37 -2.87
N ASP A 14 -18.91 -30.73 -3.29
CA ASP A 14 -19.00 -29.29 -3.44
C ASP A 14 -19.23 -28.58 -2.10
N CYS A 15 -18.85 -27.30 -2.02
CA CYS A 15 -19.09 -26.50 -0.82
C CYS A 15 -20.58 -26.20 -0.63
N VAL A 16 -21.19 -26.77 0.41
CA VAL A 16 -22.54 -26.42 0.85
C VAL A 16 -22.48 -25.15 1.69
N LEU A 17 -22.77 -24.01 1.06
CA LEU A 17 -22.76 -22.70 1.74
C LEU A 17 -24.04 -22.48 2.53
N PHE A 18 -23.90 -22.01 3.77
CA PHE A 18 -25.05 -21.66 4.60
C PHE A 18 -25.73 -20.39 4.05
N PRO A 19 -27.03 -20.44 3.69
CA PRO A 19 -27.72 -19.35 3.00
C PRO A 19 -28.22 -18.25 3.96
N TYR A 20 -28.21 -18.50 5.27
CA TYR A 20 -28.70 -17.56 6.28
C TYR A 20 -27.55 -16.75 6.92
N GLY A 21 -27.78 -16.20 8.11
CA GLY A 21 -26.87 -15.30 8.82
C GLY A 21 -25.44 -15.84 8.99
N ARG A 22 -24.47 -14.97 8.70
CA ARG A 22 -23.04 -15.19 8.89
C ARG A 22 -22.48 -14.16 9.88
N ASN A 23 -21.39 -14.49 10.56
CA ASN A 23 -20.68 -13.52 11.39
C ASN A 23 -19.80 -12.58 10.54
N ALA A 24 -19.15 -11.60 11.17
CA ALA A 24 -18.24 -10.67 10.48
C ALA A 24 -17.05 -11.37 9.81
N SER A 25 -16.66 -12.55 10.29
CA SER A 25 -15.63 -13.40 9.71
C SER A 25 -16.18 -14.37 8.63
N GLY A 26 -17.46 -14.29 8.30
CA GLY A 26 -18.13 -15.06 7.25
C GLY A 26 -18.60 -16.47 7.64
N TYR A 27 -18.37 -16.92 8.87
CA TYR A 27 -18.84 -18.22 9.35
C TYR A 27 -20.36 -18.24 9.58
N ALA A 28 -20.98 -19.36 9.22
CA ALA A 28 -22.38 -19.65 9.49
C ALA A 28 -22.70 -19.55 10.99
N ARG A 29 -23.63 -18.67 11.36
CA ARG A 29 -24.03 -18.45 12.76
C ARG A 29 -25.51 -18.80 12.93
N LEU A 30 -25.80 -19.68 13.86
CA LEU A 30 -27.16 -20.07 14.21
C LEU A 30 -27.43 -19.77 15.68
N ARG A 31 -28.72 -19.60 16.01
CA ARG A 31 -29.18 -19.58 17.38
C ARG A 31 -29.69 -20.98 17.74
N VAL A 32 -29.13 -21.58 18.78
CA VAL A 32 -29.53 -22.88 19.31
C VAL A 32 -29.94 -22.65 20.76
N GLY A 33 -31.25 -22.66 21.02
CA GLY A 33 -31.82 -22.18 22.29
C GLY A 33 -31.52 -20.69 22.48
N GLU A 34 -30.95 -20.34 23.63
CA GLU A 34 -30.54 -18.97 23.96
C GLU A 34 -29.11 -18.63 23.51
N LYS A 35 -28.34 -19.63 23.07
CA LYS A 35 -26.91 -19.47 22.73
C LYS A 35 -26.71 -19.37 21.22
N HIS A 36 -25.66 -18.66 20.83
CA HIS A 36 -25.18 -18.67 19.45
C HIS A 36 -24.18 -19.80 19.26
N ALA A 37 -24.36 -20.57 18.20
CA ALA A 37 -23.49 -21.66 17.81
C ALA A 37 -23.09 -21.54 16.35
N TYR A 38 -21.92 -22.09 16.01
CA TYR A 38 -21.40 -22.07 14.65
C TYR A 38 -21.88 -23.29 13.87
N GLY A 39 -22.35 -23.07 12.64
CA GLY A 39 -22.92 -24.13 11.80
C GLY A 39 -21.94 -25.26 11.53
N HIS A 40 -20.69 -24.93 11.23
CA HIS A 40 -19.63 -25.92 11.00
C HIS A 40 -19.34 -26.79 12.23
N VAL A 41 -19.43 -26.24 13.45
CA VAL A 41 -19.23 -27.01 14.70
C VAL A 41 -20.39 -27.99 14.91
N ILE A 42 -21.64 -27.55 14.70
CA ILE A 42 -22.82 -28.39 14.84
C ILE A 42 -22.78 -29.54 13.83
N VAL A 43 -22.47 -29.25 12.56
CA VAL A 43 -22.40 -30.27 11.51
C VAL A 43 -21.26 -31.25 11.78
N CYS A 44 -20.07 -30.76 12.15
CA CYS A 44 -18.93 -31.61 12.48
C CYS A 44 -19.27 -32.54 13.66
N GLN A 45 -19.95 -32.02 14.68
CA GLN A 45 -20.36 -32.82 15.83
C GLN A 45 -21.37 -33.92 15.48
N ARG A 46 -22.26 -33.66 14.53
CA ARG A 46 -23.28 -34.62 14.10
C ARG A 46 -22.74 -35.66 13.12
N ALA A 47 -21.81 -35.26 12.25
CA ALA A 47 -21.23 -36.14 11.24
C ALA A 47 -20.10 -37.01 11.81
N HIS A 48 -19.23 -36.43 12.65
CA HIS A 48 -18.01 -37.08 13.14
C HIS A 48 -18.02 -37.34 14.65
N GLY A 49 -19.17 -37.11 15.30
CA GLY A 49 -19.34 -37.31 16.73
C GLY A 49 -18.80 -36.18 17.59
N THR A 50 -18.85 -36.37 18.90
CA THR A 50 -18.42 -35.36 19.87
C THR A 50 -16.96 -34.98 19.69
N ARG A 51 -16.66 -33.73 20.01
CA ARG A 51 -15.30 -33.21 20.00
C ARG A 51 -14.40 -34.10 20.89
N PRO A 52 -13.27 -34.63 20.40
CA PRO A 52 -12.40 -35.53 21.17
C PRO A 52 -11.79 -34.89 22.42
N THR A 53 -11.35 -33.62 22.31
CA THR A 53 -10.87 -32.83 23.46
C THR A 53 -11.38 -31.39 23.35
N PRO A 54 -11.53 -30.63 24.46
CA PRO A 54 -12.01 -29.25 24.42
C PRO A 54 -11.27 -28.33 23.45
N GLU A 55 -9.98 -28.58 23.21
CA GLU A 55 -9.07 -27.80 22.38
C GLU A 55 -9.26 -28.06 20.88
N HIS A 56 -9.89 -29.17 20.49
CA HIS A 56 -10.12 -29.49 19.08
C HIS A 56 -11.05 -28.45 18.43
N GLN A 57 -10.65 -28.03 17.24
CA GLN A 57 -11.38 -27.08 16.41
C GLN A 57 -11.95 -27.83 15.21
N ALA A 58 -13.13 -27.41 14.76
CA ALA A 58 -13.69 -27.92 13.52
C ALA A 58 -13.00 -27.19 12.37
N ALA A 59 -12.15 -27.92 11.64
CA ALA A 59 -11.34 -27.40 10.54
C ALA A 59 -11.99 -27.71 9.19
N HIS A 60 -11.80 -26.80 8.24
CA HIS A 60 -12.28 -26.93 6.87
C HIS A 60 -11.15 -27.36 5.94
N SER A 61 -11.22 -28.57 5.36
CA SER A 61 -10.26 -29.00 4.33
C SER A 61 -10.40 -28.24 3.01
N CYS A 62 -11.54 -27.57 2.78
CA CYS A 62 -11.81 -26.81 1.57
C CYS A 62 -11.29 -25.36 1.62
N GLY A 63 -10.83 -24.85 2.77
CA GLY A 63 -10.44 -23.44 2.95
C GLY A 63 -11.59 -22.41 2.87
N ASN A 64 -12.79 -22.83 2.49
CA ASN A 64 -13.96 -21.97 2.27
C ASN A 64 -14.85 -21.79 3.52
N GLY A 65 -14.29 -22.01 4.71
CA GLY A 65 -15.01 -21.79 5.98
C GLY A 65 -15.51 -20.36 6.15
N HIS A 66 -14.73 -19.38 5.65
CA HIS A 66 -15.07 -17.96 5.62
C HIS A 66 -16.24 -17.60 4.68
N LEU A 67 -16.66 -18.51 3.80
CA LEU A 67 -17.87 -18.34 2.99
C LEU A 67 -19.11 -18.98 3.65
N GLY A 68 -18.93 -19.60 4.82
CA GLY A 68 -19.98 -20.28 5.55
C GLY A 68 -20.22 -21.72 5.09
N CYS A 69 -19.19 -22.41 4.61
CA CYS A 69 -19.29 -23.83 4.24
C CYS A 69 -19.65 -24.72 5.45
N ILE A 70 -20.64 -25.60 5.25
CA ILE A 70 -21.13 -26.57 6.24
C ILE A 70 -21.21 -28.00 5.68
N ASN A 71 -20.47 -28.33 4.60
CA ASN A 71 -20.43 -29.70 4.07
C ASN A 71 -19.74 -30.64 5.09
N PRO A 72 -20.37 -31.75 5.55
CA PRO A 72 -19.76 -32.68 6.50
C PRO A 72 -18.45 -33.31 6.01
N LYS A 73 -18.29 -33.56 4.70
CA LYS A 73 -17.04 -34.12 4.14
C LYS A 73 -15.85 -33.16 4.22
N HIS A 74 -16.12 -31.86 4.26
CA HIS A 74 -15.09 -30.83 4.38
C HIS A 74 -14.73 -30.51 5.83
N LEU A 75 -15.45 -31.08 6.80
CA LEU A 75 -15.29 -30.79 8.22
C LEU A 75 -14.57 -31.96 8.90
N SER A 76 -13.62 -31.63 9.76
CA SER A 76 -12.96 -32.63 10.63
C SER A 76 -12.52 -31.98 11.93
N TRP A 77 -12.41 -32.77 12.99
CA TRP A 77 -11.80 -32.31 14.24
C TRP A 77 -10.28 -32.29 14.09
N LYS A 78 -9.67 -31.13 14.31
CA LYS A 78 -8.21 -30.97 14.32
C LYS A 78 -7.75 -30.26 15.58
N THR A 79 -6.52 -30.55 15.99
CA THR A 79 -5.87 -29.75 17.04
C THR A 79 -5.60 -28.33 16.53
N PRO A 80 -5.40 -27.35 17.43
CA PRO A 80 -5.03 -26.00 17.03
C PRO A 80 -3.79 -25.96 16.12
N GLU A 81 -2.80 -26.82 16.37
CA GLU A 81 -1.57 -26.94 15.57
C GLU A 81 -1.86 -27.49 14.16
N GLY A 82 -2.73 -28.51 14.07
CA GLY A 82 -3.17 -29.07 12.80
C GLY A 82 -3.96 -28.06 11.97
N ASN A 83 -4.88 -27.32 12.61
CA ASN A 83 -5.64 -26.26 11.95
C ASN A 83 -4.75 -25.08 11.50
N ALA A 84 -3.73 -24.73 12.30
CA ALA A 84 -2.75 -23.72 11.90
C ALA A 84 -1.93 -24.17 10.68
N SER A 85 -1.58 -25.46 10.60
CA SER A 85 -0.88 -26.05 9.46
C SER A 85 -1.73 -26.01 8.19
N ASP A 86 -3.03 -26.33 8.31
CA ASP A 86 -3.99 -26.18 7.20
C ASP A 86 -4.09 -24.72 6.74
N ALA A 87 -4.11 -23.76 7.66
CA ALA A 87 -4.15 -22.36 7.31
C ALA A 87 -2.90 -21.92 6.52
N VAL A 88 -1.73 -22.50 6.82
CA VAL A 88 -0.51 -22.30 6.02
C VAL A 88 -0.68 -22.92 4.63
N ALA A 89 -1.16 -24.16 4.54
CA ALA A 89 -1.37 -24.87 3.27
C ALA A 89 -2.38 -24.16 2.36
N HIS A 90 -3.47 -23.64 2.93
CA HIS A 90 -4.49 -22.86 2.22
C HIS A 90 -4.06 -21.41 1.95
N GLY A 91 -2.88 -20.98 2.40
CA GLY A 91 -2.37 -19.63 2.21
C GLY A 91 -3.19 -18.54 2.93
N THR A 92 -3.99 -18.91 3.93
CA THR A 92 -4.83 -17.99 4.71
C THR A 92 -4.09 -17.38 5.90
N VAL A 93 -2.89 -17.86 6.22
CA VAL A 93 -2.01 -17.25 7.22
C VAL A 93 -1.46 -15.92 6.72
N ALA A 94 -1.46 -14.92 7.60
CA ALA A 94 -0.82 -13.64 7.34
C ALA A 94 0.67 -13.88 7.06
N ARG A 95 1.11 -13.66 5.81
CA ARG A 95 2.49 -13.82 5.36
C ARG A 95 3.42 -12.87 6.10
N GLY A 96 3.97 -13.31 7.23
CA GLY A 96 5.08 -12.68 7.95
C GLY A 96 4.95 -11.16 8.20
N PRO A 97 6.00 -10.54 8.75
CA PRO A 97 6.09 -9.09 8.73
C PRO A 97 6.28 -8.63 7.27
N LYS A 98 5.32 -7.86 6.74
CA LYS A 98 5.41 -7.22 5.40
C LYS A 98 6.63 -6.28 5.24
N LEU A 99 7.31 -5.97 6.34
CA LEU A 99 8.48 -5.10 6.39
C LEU A 99 9.64 -5.86 7.01
N THR A 100 10.80 -5.81 6.36
CA THR A 100 12.07 -6.32 6.90
C THR A 100 12.82 -5.21 7.63
N LEU A 101 13.82 -5.59 8.44
CA LEU A 101 14.70 -4.62 9.11
C LEU A 101 15.38 -3.68 8.11
N GLU A 102 15.84 -4.21 6.98
CA GLU A 102 16.42 -3.42 5.88
C GLU A 102 15.40 -2.49 5.25
N GLY A 103 14.19 -2.99 4.97
CA GLY A 103 13.10 -2.16 4.46
C GLY A 103 12.78 -0.98 5.37
N ILE A 104 12.92 -1.13 6.69
CA ILE A 104 12.68 -0.04 7.65
C ILE A 104 13.80 0.99 7.67
N LYS A 105 15.05 0.55 7.52
CA LYS A 105 16.18 1.49 7.32
C LYS A 105 15.93 2.34 6.07
N SER A 106 15.57 1.70 4.96
CA SER A 106 15.23 2.39 3.72
C SER A 106 14.05 3.34 3.89
N ILE A 107 12.96 2.91 4.56
CA ILE A 107 11.79 3.75 4.83
C ILE A 107 12.16 4.98 5.65
N ARG A 108 13.00 4.85 6.69
CA ARG A 108 13.42 5.98 7.52
C ARG A 108 14.29 6.98 6.73
N ALA A 109 15.18 6.48 5.87
CA ALA A 109 16.00 7.33 5.01
C ALA A 109 15.18 8.12 3.97
N ILE A 110 14.23 7.46 3.30
CA ILE A 110 13.42 8.11 2.24
C ILE A 110 12.24 8.93 2.80
N ALA A 111 11.84 8.72 4.06
CA ALA A 111 10.77 9.47 4.72
C ALA A 111 11.05 10.97 4.87
N GLU A 112 12.31 11.39 4.78
CA GLU A 112 12.71 12.79 4.80
C GLU A 112 12.48 13.48 3.44
N VAL A 113 12.43 12.70 2.35
CA VAL A 113 12.40 13.21 0.96
C VAL A 113 11.04 12.96 0.30
N MET A 114 10.36 11.87 0.64
CA MET A 114 9.13 11.44 0.00
C MET A 114 7.92 11.46 0.94
N ARG A 115 6.72 11.62 0.36
CA ARG A 115 5.48 11.54 1.13
C ARG A 115 5.21 10.09 1.54
N TYR A 116 4.69 9.90 2.75
CA TYR A 116 4.43 8.56 3.31
C TYR A 116 3.49 7.70 2.45
N ARG A 117 2.62 8.33 1.64
CA ARG A 117 1.74 7.60 0.72
C ARG A 117 2.48 6.96 -0.45
N ASP A 118 3.52 7.61 -0.96
CA ASP A 118 4.28 7.10 -2.09
C ASP A 118 5.24 5.99 -1.63
N ILE A 119 5.82 6.18 -0.44
CA ILE A 119 6.60 5.14 0.26
C ILE A 119 5.73 3.91 0.55
N ALA A 120 4.51 4.12 1.04
CA ALA A 120 3.55 3.05 1.31
C ALA A 120 3.25 2.20 0.06
N ARG A 121 3.13 2.83 -1.12
CA ARG A 121 2.96 2.10 -2.39
C ARG A 121 4.20 1.29 -2.75
N MET A 122 5.39 1.88 -2.60
CA MET A 122 6.66 1.22 -2.91
C MET A 122 6.87 -0.06 -2.09
N PHE A 123 6.50 -0.03 -0.81
CA PHE A 123 6.63 -1.18 0.11
C PHE A 123 5.35 -2.01 0.24
N SER A 124 4.29 -1.72 -0.54
CA SER A 124 2.98 -2.41 -0.47
C SER A 124 2.40 -2.51 0.95
N VAL A 125 2.55 -1.46 1.74
CA VAL A 125 2.07 -1.36 3.12
C VAL A 125 1.11 -0.18 3.30
N GLY A 126 0.32 -0.19 4.38
CA GLY A 126 -0.53 0.94 4.73
C GLY A 126 0.28 2.18 5.15
N GLY A 127 -0.24 3.38 4.85
CA GLY A 127 0.41 4.63 5.24
C GLY A 127 0.59 4.78 6.76
N ASP A 128 -0.30 4.20 7.55
CA ASP A 128 -0.19 4.17 9.02
C ASP A 128 0.98 3.30 9.50
N ALA A 129 1.27 2.20 8.80
CA ALA A 129 2.43 1.34 9.10
C ALA A 129 3.74 2.09 8.86
N ILE A 130 3.85 2.82 7.75
CA ILE A 130 5.00 3.70 7.48
C ILE A 130 5.11 4.79 8.54
N SER A 131 3.99 5.45 8.87
CA SER A 131 4.01 6.52 9.86
C SER A 131 4.43 6.04 11.25
N ASN A 132 4.04 4.82 11.65
CA ASN A 132 4.43 4.23 12.93
C ASN A 132 5.89 3.75 12.91
N ALA A 133 6.38 3.23 11.77
CA ALA A 133 7.78 2.83 11.59
C ALA A 133 8.75 4.02 11.61
N VAL A 134 8.38 5.15 10.99
CA VAL A 134 9.15 6.40 11.00
C VAL A 134 9.12 7.06 12.38
N ARG A 135 7.97 7.06 13.06
CA ARG A 135 7.84 7.62 14.43
C ARG A 135 8.43 6.73 15.52
N GLY A 136 8.97 5.56 15.18
CA GLY A 136 9.53 4.61 16.16
C GLY A 136 8.50 4.00 17.11
N LYS A 137 7.19 4.11 16.82
CA LYS A 137 6.14 3.44 17.62
C LYS A 137 6.20 1.93 17.45
N THR A 138 6.57 1.50 16.26
CA THR A 138 6.83 0.11 15.87
C THR A 138 8.32 -0.05 15.55
N TRP A 139 8.87 -1.27 15.70
CA TRP A 139 10.27 -1.59 15.40
C TRP A 139 11.27 -0.81 16.28
N LYS A 140 11.11 -0.94 17.60
CA LYS A 140 11.98 -0.32 18.63
C LYS A 140 13.41 -0.86 18.65
N HIS A 141 13.60 -2.13 18.28
CA HIS A 141 14.91 -2.79 18.22
C HIS A 141 15.66 -2.50 16.91
N ALA A 142 15.10 -1.71 15.99
CA ALA A 142 15.81 -1.33 14.78
C ALA A 142 16.92 -0.31 15.10
N PRO A 143 18.12 -0.44 14.53
CA PRO A 143 19.33 0.27 14.97
C PRO A 143 19.26 1.81 14.87
N ASP A 144 18.39 2.36 14.03
CA ASP A 144 18.18 3.81 13.87
C ASP A 144 16.88 4.29 14.54
N HIS A 145 16.61 3.86 15.77
CA HIS A 145 15.44 4.31 16.51
C HIS A 145 15.65 5.77 16.97
N ARG A 146 14.98 6.74 16.32
CA ARG A 146 14.99 8.12 16.81
C ARG A 146 14.16 8.22 18.09
N THR A 147 14.83 8.19 19.24
CA THR A 147 14.23 8.46 20.54
C THR A 147 13.88 9.94 20.61
N GLY A 148 12.61 10.28 20.38
CA GLY A 148 12.09 11.64 20.59
C GLY A 148 12.42 12.64 19.48
N ALA A 149 11.90 12.43 18.27
CA ALA A 149 11.86 13.51 17.28
C ALA A 149 10.72 14.50 17.61
N LYS A 150 11.12 15.74 17.92
CA LYS A 150 10.28 16.91 18.21
C LYS A 150 9.07 17.00 17.27
N ARG A 151 7.95 17.43 17.85
CA ARG A 151 6.64 17.70 17.24
C ARG A 151 6.79 18.62 16.01
N LEU A 152 7.03 18.07 14.82
CA LEU A 152 6.92 18.82 13.58
C LEU A 152 5.44 19.08 13.30
N THR A 153 5.07 20.33 13.52
CA THR A 153 3.75 20.90 13.36
C THR A 153 3.23 20.60 11.95
N ARG A 154 2.08 19.92 11.94
CA ARG A 154 1.33 19.50 10.77
C ARG A 154 0.86 20.73 9.98
N CYS A 155 1.46 21.03 8.83
CA CYS A 155 0.80 21.89 7.85
C CYS A 155 -0.33 21.06 7.20
N ARG A 156 -1.52 21.17 7.79
CA ARG A 156 -2.75 20.51 7.37
C ARG A 156 -3.26 21.25 6.11
N GLN A 157 -2.81 20.86 4.92
CA GLN A 157 -3.49 21.30 3.70
C GLN A 157 -4.91 20.70 3.69
N ARG A 158 -5.88 21.59 3.92
CA ARG A 158 -7.32 21.34 3.84
C ARG A 158 -7.65 20.78 2.46
N ARG A 159 -8.33 19.64 2.43
CA ARG A 159 -9.07 19.19 1.25
C ARG A 159 -10.38 19.98 1.19
N ASN A 160 -10.55 20.69 0.08
CA ASN A 160 -11.76 20.95 -0.69
C ASN A 160 -13.09 20.99 0.09
N GLY A 161 -13.58 22.20 0.33
CA GLY A 161 -15.00 22.51 0.18
C GLY A 161 -15.14 23.36 -1.09
N SER A 162 -16.00 22.94 -2.01
CA SER A 162 -16.28 23.60 -3.30
C SER A 162 -16.79 25.04 -3.10
N PRO A 163 -16.41 26.03 -3.92
CA PRO A 163 -17.07 27.33 -3.87
C PRO A 163 -18.25 27.36 -4.84
N SER A 164 -19.44 27.62 -4.29
CA SER A 164 -20.56 28.17 -5.07
C SER A 164 -20.34 29.68 -5.26
N ALA A 165 -20.87 30.20 -6.37
CA ALA A 165 -20.68 31.54 -6.88
C ALA A 165 -21.10 32.67 -5.92
N SER A 166 -20.33 33.77 -5.92
CA SER A 166 -20.78 35.16 -6.13
C SER A 166 -19.81 36.17 -5.49
N GLN A 167 -19.46 37.18 -6.28
CA GLN A 167 -19.10 38.56 -5.90
C GLN A 167 -18.01 38.77 -4.82
N ARG A 168 -16.91 39.44 -5.21
CA ARG A 168 -16.70 40.89 -4.99
C ARG A 168 -15.29 41.31 -5.44
N ARG A 169 -15.25 42.54 -5.95
CA ARG A 169 -14.05 43.30 -6.36
C ARG A 169 -13.17 43.59 -5.15
N GLY A 170 -11.86 43.54 -5.33
CA GLY A 170 -10.87 44.03 -4.36
C GLY A 170 -9.47 43.80 -4.90
N GLY A 171 -8.74 44.89 -5.19
CA GLY A 171 -7.39 44.86 -5.76
C GLY A 171 -6.39 44.17 -4.84
N ILE A 172 -5.47 43.39 -5.44
CA ILE A 172 -4.39 42.71 -4.73
C ILE A 172 -3.06 43.31 -5.19
N VAL A 173 -2.40 43.94 -4.23
CA VAL A 173 -1.01 44.40 -4.29
C VAL A 173 -0.10 43.20 -4.59
N LYS A 174 0.78 43.34 -5.58
CA LYS A 174 1.79 42.34 -5.95
C LYS A 174 2.76 42.12 -4.77
N SER A 175 2.59 41.05 -4.00
CA SER A 175 3.65 40.55 -3.11
C SER A 175 4.44 39.45 -3.81
N GLN A 176 5.68 39.78 -4.18
CA GLN A 176 6.66 38.83 -4.68
C GLN A 176 7.05 37.91 -3.52
N SER A 177 6.51 36.68 -3.49
CA SER A 177 6.99 35.64 -2.58
C SER A 177 8.03 34.79 -3.31
N GLN A 178 9.30 35.07 -3.03
CA GLN A 178 10.43 34.25 -3.46
C GLN A 178 10.33 32.88 -2.77
N ALA A 179 10.06 31.83 -3.55
CA ALA A 179 10.08 30.45 -3.07
C ALA A 179 11.53 29.99 -2.91
N VAL A 180 11.96 29.78 -1.67
CA VAL A 180 13.24 29.14 -1.35
C VAL A 180 13.18 27.67 -1.79
N THR A 181 13.90 27.31 -2.84
CA THR A 181 14.00 25.94 -3.36
C THR A 181 15.05 25.12 -2.59
N PRO A 182 14.87 23.79 -2.46
CA PRO A 182 15.83 22.92 -1.79
C PRO A 182 17.16 22.86 -2.56
N ARG A 183 18.27 23.17 -1.88
CA ARG A 183 19.64 23.06 -2.43
C ARG A 183 19.91 21.59 -2.75
N HIS A 184 19.98 21.26 -4.04
CA HIS A 184 20.52 19.99 -4.52
C HIS A 184 21.86 20.33 -5.18
N ASP A 185 22.95 19.87 -4.59
CA ASP A 185 24.31 19.97 -5.17
C ASP A 185 24.43 19.01 -6.36
N HIS A 186 23.90 19.44 -7.51
CA HIS A 186 24.32 18.98 -8.81
C HIS A 186 24.44 20.23 -9.69
N ASP A 187 25.65 20.53 -10.16
CA ASP A 187 26.01 21.79 -10.83
C ASP A 187 25.41 21.95 -12.25
N PHE A 188 24.35 21.21 -12.58
CA PHE A 188 23.69 21.27 -13.88
C PHE A 188 22.78 22.49 -13.97
N LYS A 189 23.26 23.50 -14.71
CA LYS A 189 22.65 24.82 -14.84
C LYS A 189 21.80 24.90 -16.10
N ALA A 190 21.01 25.97 -16.19
CA ALA A 190 20.18 26.26 -17.36
C ALA A 190 21.00 26.29 -18.66
N GLY A 191 22.25 26.78 -18.61
CA GLY A 191 23.16 26.80 -19.75
C GLY A 191 23.49 25.41 -20.29
N ASP A 192 23.68 24.42 -19.41
CA ASP A 192 24.05 23.05 -19.81
C ASP A 192 22.89 22.34 -20.51
N LEU A 193 21.66 22.61 -20.06
CA LEU A 193 20.45 22.10 -20.70
C LEU A 193 20.24 22.70 -22.10
N ILE A 194 20.54 24.00 -22.27
CA ILE A 194 20.50 24.67 -23.57
C ILE A 194 21.59 24.11 -24.49
N ALA A 195 22.81 23.90 -23.98
CA ALA A 195 23.93 23.32 -24.73
C ALA A 195 23.62 21.89 -25.19
N TRP A 196 23.04 21.06 -24.32
CA TRP A 196 22.57 19.71 -24.66
C TRP A 196 21.48 19.74 -25.75
N ARG A 197 20.51 20.66 -25.64
CA ARG A 197 19.44 20.77 -26.63
C ARG A 197 20.00 21.17 -28.00
N ASN A 198 20.90 22.14 -28.02
CA ASN A 198 21.52 22.64 -29.25
C ASN A 198 22.48 21.59 -29.87
N SER A 199 23.19 20.79 -29.07
CA SER A 199 24.08 19.74 -29.60
C SER A 199 23.33 18.61 -30.30
N LEU A 200 22.06 18.40 -29.97
CA LEU A 200 21.17 17.43 -30.61
C LEU A 200 20.24 18.05 -31.67
N ASP A 201 20.40 19.34 -31.98
CA ASP A 201 19.52 20.12 -32.87
C ASP A 201 18.01 19.95 -32.55
N LEU A 202 17.69 19.89 -31.25
CA LEU A 202 16.32 19.69 -30.79
C LEU A 202 15.58 21.02 -30.60
N SER A 203 14.36 21.11 -31.12
CA SER A 203 13.44 22.15 -30.72
C SER A 203 12.96 21.93 -29.28
N GLN A 204 12.55 23.00 -28.57
CA GLN A 204 12.03 22.92 -27.20
C GLN A 204 10.88 21.90 -27.06
N ASN A 205 10.05 21.74 -28.10
CA ASN A 205 8.98 20.74 -28.12
C ASN A 205 9.52 19.31 -28.19
N ARG A 206 10.50 19.05 -29.06
CA ARG A 206 11.10 17.73 -29.22
C ARG A 206 11.92 17.33 -27.99
N ALA A 207 12.69 18.26 -27.43
CA ALA A 207 13.43 18.07 -26.19
C ALA A 207 12.50 17.76 -25.01
N ALA A 208 11.40 18.50 -24.85
CA ALA A 208 10.43 18.25 -23.79
C ALA A 208 9.78 16.87 -23.93
N LYS A 209 9.44 16.46 -25.16
CA LYS A 209 8.91 15.11 -25.45
C LYS A 209 9.93 14.01 -25.15
N ALA A 210 11.21 14.21 -25.50
CA ALA A 210 12.29 13.26 -25.24
C ALA A 210 12.56 13.07 -23.73
N LEU A 211 12.44 14.15 -22.95
CA LEU A 211 12.61 14.14 -21.50
C LEU A 211 11.33 13.75 -20.73
N GLY A 212 10.19 13.60 -21.41
CA GLY A 212 8.92 13.28 -20.78
C GLY A 212 8.34 14.39 -19.91
N VAL A 213 8.65 15.66 -20.22
CA VAL A 213 8.18 16.83 -19.47
C VAL A 213 7.28 17.73 -20.31
N ALA A 214 6.48 18.57 -19.65
CA ALA A 214 5.72 19.60 -20.33
C ALA A 214 6.68 20.64 -20.95
N ARG A 215 6.36 21.09 -22.17
CA ARG A 215 7.12 22.14 -22.89
C ARG A 215 7.37 23.37 -22.01
N GLN A 216 6.34 23.81 -21.29
CA GLN A 216 6.43 24.96 -20.41
C GLN A 216 7.46 24.78 -19.29
N SER A 217 7.59 23.57 -18.75
CA SER A 217 8.58 23.25 -17.72
C SER A 217 10.01 23.33 -18.27
N LEU A 218 10.24 22.85 -19.49
CA LEU A 218 11.54 22.99 -20.15
C LEU A 218 11.92 24.47 -20.36
N ILE A 219 10.97 25.30 -20.79
CA ILE A 219 11.17 26.75 -20.94
C ILE A 219 11.49 27.42 -19.60
N GLU A 220 10.86 26.99 -18.51
CA GLU A 220 11.14 27.51 -17.16
C GLU A 220 12.53 27.11 -16.65
N TYR A 221 13.00 25.91 -17.01
CA TYR A 221 14.36 25.43 -16.71
C TYR A 221 15.43 26.18 -17.51
N GLU A 222 15.23 26.33 -18.83
CA GLU A 222 16.13 27.11 -19.70
C GLU A 222 16.19 28.59 -19.29
N ALA A 223 15.08 29.16 -18.82
CA ALA A 223 15.02 30.52 -18.31
C ALA A 223 15.60 30.68 -16.89
N GLY A 224 16.06 29.60 -16.24
CA GLY A 224 16.58 29.62 -14.87
C GLY A 224 15.56 30.00 -13.79
N ARG A 225 14.26 30.05 -14.13
CA ARG A 225 13.17 30.41 -13.20
C ARG A 225 12.88 29.32 -12.20
N ARG A 226 13.27 28.08 -12.51
CA ARG A 226 13.17 26.92 -11.62
C ARG A 226 14.47 26.14 -11.64
N PRO A 227 14.93 25.62 -10.50
CA PRO A 227 16.08 24.72 -10.46
C PRO A 227 15.76 23.44 -11.23
N ILE A 228 16.74 22.94 -11.96
CA ILE A 228 16.61 21.72 -12.76
C ILE A 228 16.61 20.50 -11.82
N PRO A 229 15.56 19.67 -11.83
CA PRO A 229 15.56 18.44 -11.03
C PRO A 229 16.61 17.43 -11.50
N LYS A 230 17.21 16.68 -10.58
CA LYS A 230 18.27 15.69 -10.85
C LYS A 230 17.89 14.63 -11.91
N TYR A 231 16.62 14.24 -11.99
CA TYR A 231 16.17 13.25 -12.98
C TYR A 231 16.23 13.78 -14.42
N ILE A 232 16.09 15.09 -14.63
CA ILE A 232 16.21 15.71 -15.95
C ILE A 232 17.65 15.67 -16.42
N TRP A 233 18.59 15.98 -15.52
CA TRP A 233 20.01 15.86 -15.79
C TRP A 233 20.40 14.43 -16.20
N LEU A 234 19.99 13.43 -15.41
CA LEU A 234 20.22 12.01 -15.74
C LEU A 234 19.63 11.64 -17.12
N ALA A 235 18.43 12.12 -17.43
CA ALA A 235 17.80 11.87 -18.72
C ALA A 235 18.58 12.51 -19.88
N CYS A 236 19.10 13.72 -19.72
CA CYS A 236 19.96 14.37 -20.72
C CYS A 236 21.24 13.57 -20.97
N GLN A 237 21.90 13.08 -19.92
CA GLN A 237 23.09 12.23 -20.02
C GLN A 237 22.84 10.94 -20.78
N LEU A 238 21.75 10.24 -20.47
CA LEU A 238 21.37 9.01 -21.15
C LEU A 238 21.08 9.23 -22.64
N LEU A 239 20.39 10.32 -22.97
CA LEU A 239 20.08 10.66 -24.36
C LEU A 239 21.33 11.07 -25.14
N ALA A 240 22.25 11.79 -24.51
CA ALA A 240 23.53 12.15 -25.12
C ALA A 240 24.41 10.90 -25.39
N HIS A 241 24.47 9.96 -24.44
CA HIS A 241 25.19 8.69 -24.63
C HIS A 241 24.59 7.85 -25.77
N ARG A 242 23.25 7.79 -25.87
CA ARG A 242 22.56 7.11 -26.98
C ARG A 242 22.82 7.76 -28.35
N ALA A 243 23.02 9.07 -28.37
CA ALA A 243 23.39 9.82 -29.56
C ALA A 243 24.90 9.82 -29.86
N GLY A 244 25.73 9.16 -29.04
CA GLY A 244 27.19 9.15 -29.19
C GLY A 244 27.87 10.48 -28.85
N ILE A 245 27.19 11.40 -28.17
CA ILE A 245 27.70 12.72 -27.82
C ILE A 245 28.15 12.70 -26.34
N ALA A 246 29.43 12.96 -26.10
CA ALA A 246 29.95 13.13 -24.75
C ALA A 246 29.52 14.49 -24.19
N LEU A 247 28.53 14.50 -23.29
CA LEU A 247 28.34 15.64 -22.37
C LEU A 247 29.55 15.68 -21.45
N ARG A 248 30.49 16.58 -21.74
CA ARG A 248 31.66 16.78 -20.87
C ARG A 248 31.15 17.15 -19.48
N SER A 249 31.64 16.44 -18.47
CA SER A 249 31.44 16.78 -17.06
C SER A 249 32.01 18.18 -16.82
N ILE A 250 31.13 19.15 -16.63
CA ILE A 250 31.42 20.46 -16.05
C ILE A 250 30.78 20.46 -14.66
#